data_AF-A0A8T5HQV7-F1
#
_entry.id   AF-A0A8T5HQV7-F1
#
_cell.length_a   1.000
_cell.length_b   1.000
_cell.length_c   1.000
_cell.angle_alpha   90.00
_cell.angle_beta   90.00
_cell.angle_gamma   90.00
#
_symmetry.space_group_name_H-M   'P 1'
#
loop_
_entity.id
_entity.type
_entity.pdbx_description
1 polymer ?
#
loop_
_entity_poly.entity_id
_entity_poly.type
_entity_poly.pdbx_seq_one_letter_code
_entity_poly.pdbx_strand_id
1 'polypeptide(L)'
;MKEVKIQVKNDHLKRTTKVKKPILAIAELIWNSFDADAEKVSVRFYENPIKGIDKIEVSDNGHGIFDDDAEMSFGSLGGSWKKNKKRSKQKRGLLHGQAGKGRFRSFSLGEIVNWRTM
;
A
#
# COMPACT_ATOMS: atom_id res chain seq x y z
N MET A 1 -10.66 -13.62 -12.79
CA MET A 1 -9.54 -12.73 -12.38
C MET A 1 -9.53 -11.58 -13.37
N LYS A 2 -9.67 -10.32 -12.92
CA LYS A 2 -9.72 -9.14 -13.80
C LYS A 2 -8.31 -8.55 -13.89
N GLU A 3 -7.79 -8.41 -15.10
CA GLU A 3 -6.49 -7.76 -15.31
C GLU A 3 -6.70 -6.26 -15.57
N VAL A 4 -6.04 -5.41 -14.77
CA VAL A 4 -6.10 -3.96 -14.93
C VAL A 4 -4.71 -3.47 -15.35
N LYS A 5 -4.61 -2.92 -16.56
CA LYS A 5 -3.38 -2.26 -17.00
C LYS A 5 -3.22 -0.93 -16.27
N ILE A 6 -2.22 -0.87 -15.39
CA ILE A 6 -1.90 0.36 -14.68
C ILE A 6 -1.16 1.30 -15.63
N GLN A 7 -1.76 2.46 -15.93
CA GLN A 7 -1.10 3.53 -16.69
C GLN A 7 -0.19 4.33 -15.76
N VAL A 8 0.94 3.75 -15.38
CA VAL A 8 1.98 4.53 -14.72
C VAL A 8 2.92 5.11 -15.76
N LYS A 9 3.17 6.42 -15.72
CA LYS A 9 4.33 6.98 -16.42
C LYS A 9 5.60 6.34 -15.85
N ASN A 10 6.29 5.54 -16.66
CA ASN A 10 7.44 4.69 -16.28
C ASN A 10 8.50 5.42 -15.43
N ASP A 11 8.71 6.72 -15.65
CA ASP A 11 9.64 7.53 -14.85
C ASP A 11 9.26 7.66 -13.37
N HIS A 12 7.96 7.58 -13.06
CA HIS A 12 7.47 7.79 -11.71
C HIS A 12 7.60 6.54 -10.83
N LEU A 13 7.44 5.34 -11.41
CA LEU A 13 7.71 4.08 -10.73
C LEU A 13 9.19 3.96 -10.39
N LYS A 14 10.08 4.10 -11.38
CA LYS A 14 11.54 3.97 -11.17
C LYS A 14 12.07 4.89 -10.08
N ARG A 15 11.55 6.11 -9.95
CA ARG A 15 11.93 7.04 -8.86
C ARG A 15 11.34 6.67 -7.51
N THR A 16 10.14 6.09 -7.48
CA THR A 16 9.44 5.71 -6.25
C THR A 16 9.92 4.36 -5.70
N THR A 17 10.33 3.44 -6.58
CA THR A 17 10.81 2.09 -6.25
C THR A 17 12.33 2.01 -6.07
N LYS A 18 13.11 3.02 -6.52
CA LYS A 18 14.51 3.22 -6.10
C LYS A 18 14.54 3.62 -4.62
N VAL A 19 14.41 2.64 -3.75
CA VAL A 19 14.36 2.84 -2.32
C VAL A 19 15.76 2.73 -1.73
N LYS A 20 16.23 3.80 -1.10
CA LYS A 20 17.45 3.80 -0.28
C LYS A 20 17.26 3.11 1.08
N LYS A 21 16.01 2.81 1.49
CA LYS A 21 15.65 2.27 2.82
C LYS A 21 14.34 1.44 2.80
N PRO A 22 14.40 0.09 2.69
CA PRO A 22 13.23 -0.81 2.66
C PRO A 22 12.22 -0.58 3.80
N ILE A 23 12.71 -0.21 4.98
CA ILE A 23 11.87 0.09 6.15
C ILE A 23 10.81 1.17 5.90
N LEU A 24 11.08 2.12 5.00
CA LEU A 24 10.11 3.17 4.67
C LEU A 24 8.92 2.63 3.88
N ALA A 25 9.10 1.56 3.09
CA ALA A 25 7.99 0.92 2.40
C ALA A 25 7.07 0.18 3.39
N ILE A 26 7.65 -0.48 4.40
CA ILE A 26 6.88 -1.12 5.49
C ILE A 26 6.10 -0.06 6.27
N ALA A 27 6.75 1.05 6.64
CA ALA A 27 6.09 2.15 7.34
C ALA A 27 4.89 2.71 6.54
N GLU A 28 5.01 2.84 5.23
CA GLU A 28 3.91 3.28 4.36
C GLU A 28 2.74 2.28 4.34
N LEU A 29 3.00 0.97 4.35
CA LEU A 29 1.95 -0.05 4.46
C LEU A 29 1.23 0.02 5.81
N ILE A 30 1.96 0.25 6.89
CA ILE A 30 1.39 0.46 8.23
C ILE A 30 0.51 1.73 8.24
N TRP A 31 0.98 2.83 7.67
CA TRP A 31 0.17 4.05 7.55
C TRP A 31 -1.10 3.85 6.71
N ASN A 32 -1.01 3.09 5.62
CA ASN A 32 -2.20 2.76 4.81
C ASN A 32 -3.22 1.91 5.61
N SER A 33 -2.75 1.09 6.54
CA SER A 33 -3.63 0.31 7.43
C SER A 33 -4.41 1.26 8.36
N PHE A 34 -3.73 2.24 8.96
CA PHE A 34 -4.39 3.25 9.79
C PHE A 34 -5.33 4.17 9.00
N ASP A 35 -4.99 4.50 7.75
CA ASP A 35 -5.90 5.21 6.84
C ASP A 35 -7.19 4.41 6.56
N ALA A 36 -7.12 3.09 6.67
CA ALA A 36 -8.27 2.17 6.60
C ALA A 36 -8.97 1.99 7.96
N ASP A 37 -8.71 2.90 8.91
CA ASP A 37 -9.27 2.91 10.27
C ASP A 37 -8.91 1.65 11.10
N ALA A 38 -7.81 0.94 10.76
CA ALA A 38 -7.33 -0.20 11.55
C ALA A 38 -6.92 0.20 12.97
N GLU A 39 -7.18 -0.68 13.94
CA GLU A 39 -6.75 -0.53 15.33
C GLU A 39 -5.48 -1.34 15.64
N LYS A 40 -5.27 -2.42 14.89
CA LYS A 40 -4.16 -3.35 15.02
C LYS A 40 -3.53 -3.59 13.66
N VAL A 41 -2.22 -3.49 13.62
CA VAL A 41 -1.40 -3.81 12.45
C VAL A 41 -0.30 -4.76 12.90
N SER A 42 -0.14 -5.89 12.21
CA SER A 42 0.93 -6.86 12.45
C SER A 42 1.86 -6.94 11.25
N VAL A 43 3.17 -6.91 11.51
CA VAL A 43 4.20 -7.15 10.49
C VAL A 43 4.91 -8.46 10.82
N ARG A 44 4.89 -9.41 9.89
CA ARG A 44 5.59 -10.70 10.00
C ARG A 44 6.64 -10.82 8.91
N PHE A 45 7.81 -11.33 9.27
CA PHE A 45 8.88 -11.70 8.36
C PHE A 45 8.98 -13.21 8.34
N TYR A 46 8.95 -13.79 7.15
CA TYR A 46 9.14 -15.22 6.94
C TYR A 46 10.53 -15.41 6.38
N GLU A 47 11.34 -16.20 7.08
CA GLU A 47 12.70 -16.53 6.66
C GLU A 47 12.72 -17.85 5.88
N ASN A 48 13.59 -17.94 4.89
CA ASN A 48 13.92 -19.17 4.20
C ASN A 48 14.95 -20.00 5.02
N PRO A 49 15.28 -21.24 4.61
CA PRO A 49 16.21 -22.10 5.34
C PRO A 49 17.63 -21.53 5.54
N ILE A 50 18.02 -20.52 4.75
CA ILE A 50 19.32 -19.84 4.87
C ILE A 50 19.22 -18.51 5.63
N LYS A 51 18.12 -18.27 6.36
CA LYS A 51 17.85 -17.05 7.16
C LYS A 51 17.71 -15.76 6.33
N GLY A 52 17.45 -15.89 5.03
CA GLY A 52 17.06 -14.76 4.19
C GLY A 52 15.56 -14.51 4.30
N ILE A 53 15.12 -13.25 4.20
CA ILE A 53 13.69 -12.93 4.18
C ILE A 53 13.08 -13.38 2.84
N ASP A 54 12.11 -14.28 2.90
CA ASP A 54 11.36 -14.81 1.76
C ASP A 54 10.04 -14.06 1.53
N LYS A 55 9.35 -13.71 2.62
CA LYS A 55 8.08 -13.00 2.57
C LYS A 55 7.97 -11.99 3.72
N ILE A 56 7.40 -10.83 3.40
CA ILE A 56 6.96 -9.85 4.39
C ILE A 56 5.44 -9.76 4.32
N GLU A 57 4.76 -9.93 5.45
CA GLU A 57 3.31 -9.83 5.55
C GLU A 57 2.93 -8.68 6.48
N VAL A 58 2.18 -7.72 5.94
CA VAL A 58 1.53 -6.66 6.72
C VAL A 58 0.03 -6.97 6.73
N SER A 59 -0.54 -7.14 7.91
CA SER A 59 -1.96 -7.43 8.09
C SER A 59 -2.59 -6.45 9.07
N ASP A 60 -3.79 -6.00 8.76
CA ASP A 60 -4.55 -5.07 9.59
C ASP A 60 -6.01 -5.51 9.76
N ASN A 61 -6.69 -4.91 10.74
CA ASN A 61 -8.12 -5.13 10.99
C ASN A 61 -8.98 -3.92 10.58
N GLY A 62 -8.52 -3.14 9.61
CA GLY A 62 -9.25 -2.01 9.06
C GLY A 62 -10.35 -2.45 8.10
N HIS A 63 -10.98 -1.48 7.45
CA HIS A 63 -12.11 -1.70 6.55
C HIS A 63 -11.75 -2.27 5.17
N GLY A 64 -10.48 -2.57 4.90
CA GLY A 64 -10.02 -3.10 3.61
C GLY A 64 -10.07 -2.14 2.42
N ILE A 65 -9.96 -2.69 1.21
CA ILE A 65 -10.06 -2.00 -0.07
C ILE A 65 -11.31 -2.53 -0.78
N PHE A 66 -12.32 -1.68 -0.95
CA PHE A 66 -13.55 -2.05 -1.67
C PHE A 66 -13.26 -2.31 -3.16
N ASP A 67 -13.96 -3.25 -3.79
CA ASP A 67 -13.71 -3.67 -5.19
C ASP A 67 -13.89 -2.50 -6.18
N ASP A 68 -14.92 -1.67 -5.98
CA ASP A 68 -15.14 -0.43 -6.74
C ASP A 68 -14.01 0.59 -6.57
N ASP A 69 -13.36 0.58 -5.40
CA ASP A 69 -12.22 1.43 -5.10
C ASP A 69 -10.90 0.82 -5.58
N ALA A 70 -10.83 -0.47 -5.93
CA ALA A 70 -9.59 -1.14 -6.31
C ALA A 70 -9.06 -0.62 -7.66
N GLU A 71 -9.90 -0.56 -8.69
CA GLU A 71 -9.48 -0.02 -10.00
C GLU A 71 -9.06 1.44 -9.92
N MET A 72 -9.75 2.24 -9.11
CA MET A 72 -9.43 3.65 -8.89
C MET A 72 -8.17 3.83 -8.02
N SER A 73 -7.98 2.96 -7.01
CA SER A 73 -6.85 2.98 -6.08
C SER A 73 -5.55 2.51 -6.70
N PHE A 74 -5.61 1.59 -7.67
CA PHE A 74 -4.45 1.06 -8.39
C PHE A 74 -4.27 1.69 -9.77
N GLY A 75 -5.33 2.15 -10.44
CA GLY A 75 -5.29 2.64 -11.81
C GLY A 75 -4.77 4.07 -11.99
N SER A 76 -4.84 4.93 -10.97
CA SER A 76 -4.41 6.33 -11.07
C SER A 76 -3.22 6.64 -10.15
N LEU A 77 -2.03 6.81 -10.73
CA LEU A 77 -0.86 7.27 -9.98
C LEU A 77 -0.92 8.78 -9.77
N GLY A 78 -1.74 9.22 -8.82
CA GLY A 78 -1.92 10.64 -8.47
C GLY A 78 -3.34 11.20 -8.64
N GLY A 79 -4.35 10.36 -8.92
CA GLY A 79 -5.76 10.72 -8.97
C GLY A 79 -6.41 10.58 -7.60
N SER A 80 -6.35 11.64 -6.82
CA SER A 80 -6.63 11.63 -5.40
C SER A 80 -8.11 11.38 -5.06
N TRP A 81 -8.46 10.17 -4.63
CA TRP A 81 -9.69 9.94 -3.83
C TRP A 81 -9.65 10.74 -2.49
N LYS A 82 -8.44 11.08 -2.03
CA LYS A 82 -8.19 11.87 -0.80
C LYS A 82 -8.33 13.38 -0.97
N LYS A 83 -8.44 13.92 -2.20
CA LYS A 83 -8.52 15.37 -2.44
C LYS A 83 -9.80 15.98 -1.88
N ASN A 84 -10.88 15.18 -1.79
CA ASN A 84 -12.18 15.62 -1.31
C ASN A 84 -12.53 15.11 0.10
N LYS A 85 -11.68 14.30 0.76
CA LYS A 85 -11.92 13.82 2.12
C LYS A 85 -10.67 14.03 2.99
N LYS A 86 -10.64 15.12 3.76
CA LYS A 86 -9.58 15.42 4.74
C LYS A 86 -9.65 14.55 6.02
N ARG A 87 -10.61 13.63 6.11
CA ARG A 87 -10.87 12.77 7.27
C ARG A 87 -11.17 11.34 6.81
N SER A 88 -10.70 10.34 7.56
CA SER A 88 -11.08 8.94 7.37
C SER A 88 -12.60 8.75 7.47
N LYS A 89 -13.13 7.66 6.91
CA LYS A 89 -14.59 7.38 6.87
C LYS A 89 -15.20 7.37 8.30
N GLN A 90 -14.41 7.04 9.34
CA GLN A 90 -14.88 6.96 10.74
C GLN A 90 -14.23 7.94 11.74
N LYS A 91 -13.72 9.10 11.31
CA LYS A 91 -13.25 10.19 12.22
C LYS A 91 -12.09 9.83 13.17
N ARG A 92 -10.99 9.21 12.71
CA ARG A 92 -9.82 8.95 13.58
C ARG A 92 -8.52 9.68 13.22
N GLY A 93 -8.43 10.41 12.10
CA GLY A 93 -7.25 11.23 11.83
C GLY A 93 -7.20 11.91 10.47
N LEU A 94 -6.16 12.73 10.29
CA LEU A 94 -5.70 13.21 8.98
C LEU A 94 -5.18 12.02 8.18
N LEU A 95 -5.70 11.81 6.97
CA LEU A 95 -5.21 10.76 6.07
C LEU A 95 -3.73 11.01 5.73
N HIS A 96 -2.88 10.00 5.95
CA HIS A 96 -1.46 10.06 5.57
C HIS A 96 -1.32 9.85 4.07
N GLY A 97 -0.36 10.50 3.41
CA GLY A 97 -0.08 10.27 1.98
C GLY A 97 -1.20 10.66 1.00
N GLN A 98 -1.16 11.87 0.47
CA GLN A 98 -2.20 12.42 -0.43
C GLN A 98 -2.14 11.94 -1.89
N ALA A 99 -1.09 11.20 -2.27
CA ALA A 99 -0.77 10.99 -3.68
C ALA A 99 -1.01 9.56 -4.21
N GLY A 100 -1.51 8.62 -3.40
CA GLY A 100 -1.70 7.22 -3.81
C GLY A 100 -0.39 6.47 -4.12
N LYS A 101 0.76 7.07 -3.79
CA LYS A 101 2.11 6.56 -4.15
C LYS A 101 2.64 5.50 -3.17
N GLY A 102 2.16 5.49 -1.93
CA GLY A 102 2.68 4.64 -0.85
C GLY A 102 2.56 3.15 -1.16
N ARG A 103 1.45 2.73 -1.79
CA ARG A 103 1.18 1.32 -2.11
C ARG A 103 2.12 0.75 -3.17
N PHE A 104 2.62 1.58 -4.10
CA PHE A 104 3.62 1.14 -5.09
C PHE A 104 5.03 1.01 -4.50
N ARG A 105 5.28 1.54 -3.30
CA ARG A 105 6.55 1.33 -2.60
C ARG A 105 6.73 -0.11 -2.13
N SER A 106 5.66 -0.90 -2.02
CA SER A 106 5.81 -2.34 -1.70
C SER A 106 6.64 -3.09 -2.73
N PHE A 107 6.66 -2.64 -4.00
CA PHE A 107 7.54 -3.22 -5.04
C PHE A 107 9.03 -2.97 -4.79
N SER A 108 9.41 -2.16 -3.81
CA SER A 108 10.80 -2.10 -3.36
C SER A 108 11.16 -3.20 -2.34
N LEU A 109 10.19 -3.95 -1.84
CA LEU A 109 10.38 -5.03 -0.87
C LEU A 109 10.48 -6.40 -1.54
N GLY A 110 9.93 -6.54 -2.75
CA GLY A 110 9.96 -7.78 -3.52
C GLY A 110 9.33 -7.58 -4.90
N GLU A 111 9.54 -8.57 -5.77
CA GLU A 111 9.04 -8.55 -7.15
C GLU A 111 7.53 -8.74 -7.24
N ILE A 112 6.98 -9.54 -6.32
CA ILE A 112 5.56 -9.91 -6.27
C ILE A 112 4.93 -9.29 -5.03
N VAL A 113 3.81 -8.58 -5.23
CA VAL A 113 3.01 -7.99 -4.16
C VAL A 113 1.59 -8.51 -4.27
N ASN A 114 1.13 -9.23 -3.25
CA ASN A 114 -0.23 -9.76 -3.17
C ASN A 114 -1.04 -8.95 -2.16
N TRP A 115 -2.21 -8.45 -2.59
CA TRP A 115 -3.18 -7.81 -1.71
C TRP A 115 -4.36 -8.76 -1.50
N ARG A 116 -4.72 -9.01 -0.24
CA ARG A 116 -5.92 -9.74 0.14
C ARG A 116 -6.77 -8.82 1.01
N THR A 117 -8.04 -8.65 0.63
CA THR A 117 -8.98 -7.76 1.31
C THR A 117 -10.39 -8.36 1.24
N MET A 118 -11.32 -7.85 2.07
CA MET A 118 -12.70 -8.32 2.19
C MET A 118 -13.66 -7.38 1.48
#